data_AF-A0A5C6RL94-F1
#
_entry.id   AF-A0A5C6RL94-F1
#
_cell.length_a   1.000
_cell.length_b   1.000
_cell.length_c   1.000
_cell.angle_alpha   90.00
_cell.angle_beta   90.00
_cell.angle_gamma   90.00
#
_symmetry.space_group_name_H-M   'P 1'
#
loop_
_entity.id
_entity.type
_entity.pdbx_description
1 polymer ?
#
loop_
_entity_poly.entity_id
_entity_poly.type
_entity_poly.pdbx_seq_one_letter_code
_entity_poly.pdbx_strand_id
1 'polypeptide(L)'
;MKNFRSLFTTLALALFATAAFAQVKVGDNPTTIDASSVLEVESTTGGFLLPRMTEAQRDAIVSPATGLMIYNLTLSCPQVNDGTPAAPEWNCISGIDASTNGRGIVSSYGTPGCTAGSISGTMTEGVAVSGVTMTIYANVTQVGSYNITAGPVNGVTFSGSGTFAATGCQEIMLTATGTPTAAGSYDYSLNTTPSETVTATVAAAFDPSAITPGVGSLSGKTCFDIALSNNNTNGCAPLTSRTLTQADFTNPATHTQTYTFTPSGTVSNVRFYYINDVGDAVIAISGGDAGDNISTAVTATVNYNTNNNTLALGLTNSNAMTTRIFAVYNINATNNNNPADDRVLALTANVKDCLCGCGVKVSPTEYKQFLCHNLGAHTDVDPHDMAQADAWKLNGAYVQWGRRGPNITGDSRADWVTAGNTSNFAAAPTGSTAATANSGVISGWSATAAPDYAWRTAGGAKTADDPCPAGWRVPTRAEWIAVHSNNYVSRTTPWGGTSSTQYRNALHYGSVSTPKLLTLPAAGSRNFDGSITNRGFIGFYWMSTESLTNAGRLFFTNTDVSPLMSSNRLNGMSIRCIAE
;
A
#
# COMPACT_ATOMS: atom_id res chain seq x y z
N MET A 1 -70.42 101.82 21.95
CA MET A 1 -70.55 100.39 21.67
C MET A 1 -70.54 100.16 20.14
N LYS A 2 -69.57 100.61 19.32
CA LYS A 2 -68.21 100.08 19.10
C LYS A 2 -67.91 98.74 19.81
N ASN A 3 -67.56 97.71 19.04
CA ASN A 3 -66.76 96.52 19.44
C ASN A 3 -67.42 95.13 19.58
N PHE A 4 -68.42 94.67 18.80
CA PHE A 4 -68.81 93.24 18.96
C PHE A 4 -69.28 92.39 17.76
N ARG A 5 -69.31 92.88 16.52
CA ARG A 5 -69.70 92.00 15.37
C ARG A 5 -68.66 91.84 14.26
N SER A 6 -67.71 92.77 14.15
CA SER A 6 -66.48 92.59 13.36
C SER A 6 -65.49 91.60 14.01
N LEU A 7 -65.89 90.89 15.07
CA LEU A 7 -65.07 89.88 15.74
C LEU A 7 -65.47 88.45 15.33
N PHE A 8 -66.69 88.23 14.83
CA PHE A 8 -67.16 86.90 14.42
C PHE A 8 -66.80 86.56 12.96
N THR A 9 -66.69 87.54 12.07
CA THR A 9 -66.31 87.33 10.66
C THR A 9 -64.80 87.20 10.45
N THR A 10 -63.97 87.82 11.29
CA THR A 10 -62.50 87.68 11.24
C THR A 10 -61.98 86.45 12.01
N LEU A 11 -62.74 85.92 12.97
CA LEU A 11 -62.36 84.70 13.68
C LEU A 11 -62.74 83.42 12.91
N ALA A 12 -63.74 83.47 12.02
CA ALA A 12 -64.12 82.34 11.17
C ALA A 12 -63.17 82.14 9.97
N LEU A 13 -62.39 83.15 9.56
CA LEU A 13 -61.44 83.06 8.45
C LEU A 13 -60.02 82.62 8.89
N ALA A 14 -59.76 82.59 10.20
CA ALA A 14 -58.46 82.20 10.77
C ALA A 14 -58.36 80.69 11.10
N LEU A 15 -59.40 79.88 10.84
CA LEU A 15 -59.47 78.46 11.23
C LEU A 15 -59.38 77.45 10.07
N PHE A 16 -58.91 77.86 8.90
CA PHE A 16 -58.47 76.93 7.85
C PHE A 16 -57.02 77.23 7.47
N ALA A 17 -56.10 76.98 8.41
CA ALA A 17 -54.72 76.68 8.04
C ALA A 17 -54.70 75.26 7.46
N THR A 18 -55.07 75.13 6.18
CA THR A 18 -54.76 73.90 5.44
C THR A 18 -53.25 73.81 5.35
N ALA A 19 -52.65 72.80 5.97
CA ALA A 19 -51.26 72.44 5.72
C ALA A 19 -51.13 72.13 4.23
N ALA A 20 -50.55 73.04 3.47
CA ALA A 20 -50.19 72.78 2.08
C ALA A 20 -48.96 71.86 2.10
N PHE A 21 -49.18 70.56 1.87
CA PHE A 21 -48.08 69.64 1.60
C PHE A 21 -47.57 69.93 0.19
N ALA A 22 -46.36 70.50 0.08
CA ALA A 22 -45.67 70.61 -1.19
C ALA A 22 -44.99 69.26 -1.49
N GLN A 23 -45.63 68.41 -2.29
CA GLN A 23 -45.01 67.26 -2.93
C GLN A 23 -44.09 67.75 -4.07
N VAL A 24 -42.88 67.20 -4.18
CA VAL A 24 -41.90 67.63 -5.17
C VAL A 24 -41.83 66.59 -6.27
N LYS A 25 -42.27 66.97 -7.47
CA LYS A 25 -42.02 66.19 -8.69
C LYS A 25 -41.01 66.92 -9.56
N VAL A 26 -39.98 66.19 -9.98
CA VAL A 26 -38.99 66.65 -10.95
C VAL A 26 -39.23 65.89 -12.24
N GLY A 27 -39.82 66.54 -13.25
CA GLY A 27 -40.05 65.87 -14.52
C GLY A 27 -40.85 66.61 -15.57
N ASP A 28 -41.15 65.91 -16.67
CA ASP A 28 -41.79 66.45 -17.86
C ASP A 28 -43.23 66.93 -17.60
N ASN A 29 -43.94 66.35 -16.61
CA ASN A 29 -45.25 66.82 -16.15
C ASN A 29 -45.30 67.04 -14.62
N PRO A 30 -44.83 68.20 -14.12
CA PRO A 30 -44.72 68.48 -12.69
C PRO A 30 -46.08 68.73 -12.00
N THR A 31 -47.20 68.75 -12.74
CA THR A 31 -48.54 69.07 -12.20
C THR A 31 -49.38 67.83 -11.87
N THR A 32 -48.98 66.66 -12.34
CA THR A 32 -49.61 65.38 -12.01
C THR A 32 -48.62 64.56 -11.20
N ILE A 33 -48.89 64.41 -9.91
CA ILE A 33 -47.98 63.77 -8.95
C ILE A 33 -48.74 62.63 -8.30
N ASP A 34 -48.10 61.47 -8.17
CA ASP A 34 -48.70 60.33 -7.51
C ASP A 34 -48.90 60.62 -6.02
N ALA A 35 -50.11 60.42 -5.50
CA ALA A 35 -50.49 60.73 -4.12
C ALA A 35 -49.72 59.91 -3.07
N SER A 36 -49.05 58.82 -3.47
CA SER A 36 -48.19 58.03 -2.60
C SER A 36 -46.72 58.51 -2.57
N SER A 37 -46.36 59.49 -3.40
CA SER A 37 -44.97 59.96 -3.53
C SER A 37 -44.70 61.23 -2.72
N VAL A 38 -43.59 61.22 -1.97
CA VAL A 38 -43.02 62.44 -1.36
C VAL A 38 -42.03 63.11 -2.33
N LEU A 39 -41.38 62.31 -3.17
CA LEU A 39 -40.50 62.73 -4.26
C LEU A 39 -40.74 61.82 -5.47
N GLU A 40 -41.07 62.41 -6.61
CA GLU A 40 -41.25 61.70 -7.88
C GLU A 40 -40.27 62.27 -8.92
N VAL A 41 -39.57 61.39 -9.63
CA VAL A 41 -38.70 61.78 -10.75
C VAL A 41 -39.28 61.16 -12.02
N GLU A 42 -39.78 62.00 -12.91
CA GLU A 42 -40.33 61.58 -14.21
C GLU A 42 -39.43 62.13 -15.31
N SER A 43 -38.93 61.27 -16.18
CA SER A 43 -38.23 61.72 -17.38
C SER A 43 -38.30 60.65 -18.44
N THR A 44 -38.54 61.07 -19.68
CA THR A 44 -38.46 60.18 -20.85
C THR A 44 -37.06 60.11 -21.44
N THR A 45 -36.15 61.01 -21.04
CA THR A 45 -34.80 61.17 -21.61
C THR A 45 -33.67 61.12 -20.59
N GLY A 46 -33.96 61.31 -19.31
CA GLY A 46 -33.03 61.28 -18.19
C GLY A 46 -33.35 60.17 -17.18
N GLY A 47 -32.46 59.99 -16.20
CA GLY A 47 -32.63 59.00 -15.13
C GLY A 47 -32.16 59.53 -13.78
N PHE A 48 -32.39 58.75 -12.72
CA PHE A 48 -31.91 59.09 -11.39
C PHE A 48 -30.49 58.56 -11.16
N LEU A 49 -29.53 59.47 -11.01
CA LEU A 49 -28.14 59.11 -10.72
C LEU A 49 -27.92 59.05 -9.21
N LEU A 50 -27.78 57.83 -8.67
CA LEU A 50 -27.43 57.61 -7.26
C LEU A 50 -26.03 58.20 -6.93
N PRO A 51 -25.77 58.59 -5.67
CA PRO A 51 -24.44 58.93 -5.21
C PRO A 51 -23.43 57.81 -5.52
N ARG A 52 -22.35 58.14 -6.21
CA ARG A 52 -21.34 57.17 -6.68
C ARG A 52 -20.12 57.19 -5.79
N MET A 53 -19.71 56.04 -5.26
CA MET A 53 -18.61 55.94 -4.30
C MET A 53 -17.94 54.56 -4.33
N THR A 54 -16.66 54.47 -3.96
CA THR A 54 -15.98 53.18 -3.72
C THR A 54 -16.42 52.58 -2.38
N GLU A 55 -16.07 51.31 -2.12
CA GLU A 55 -16.33 50.67 -0.82
C GLU A 55 -15.73 51.45 0.35
N ALA A 56 -14.47 51.87 0.24
CA ALA A 56 -13.81 52.66 1.28
C ALA A 56 -14.54 53.99 1.57
N GLN A 57 -15.12 54.61 0.54
CA GLN A 57 -15.90 55.85 0.69
C GLN A 57 -17.29 55.59 1.26
N ARG A 58 -17.94 54.47 0.88
CA ARG A 58 -19.22 54.01 1.44
C ARG A 58 -19.09 53.68 2.92
N ASP A 59 -18.04 52.96 3.30
CA ASP A 59 -17.79 52.52 4.67
C ASP A 59 -17.39 53.68 5.60
N ALA A 60 -16.93 54.79 5.02
CA ALA A 60 -16.68 56.04 5.72
C ALA A 60 -17.95 56.86 6.02
N ILE A 61 -19.14 56.45 5.51
CA ILE A 61 -20.40 57.10 5.86
C ILE A 61 -20.70 56.81 7.33
N VAL A 62 -20.67 57.85 8.17
CA VAL A 62 -21.00 57.73 9.59
C VAL A 62 -22.51 57.59 9.75
N SER A 63 -22.94 56.48 10.34
CA SER A 63 -24.35 56.17 10.64
C SER A 63 -25.29 56.29 9.44
N PRO A 64 -25.06 55.51 8.35
CA PRO A 64 -25.91 55.57 7.17
C PRO A 64 -27.34 55.15 7.52
N ALA A 65 -28.34 55.87 7.01
CA ALA A 65 -29.74 55.52 7.23
C ALA A 65 -30.07 54.13 6.68
N THR A 66 -30.99 53.41 7.34
CA THR A 66 -31.64 52.22 6.74
C THR A 66 -32.36 52.64 5.47
N GLY A 67 -32.20 51.86 4.40
CA GLY A 67 -32.73 52.17 3.07
C GLY A 67 -31.90 53.19 2.28
N LEU A 68 -30.74 53.64 2.79
CA LEU A 68 -29.85 54.53 2.02
C LEU A 68 -29.36 53.82 0.76
N MET A 69 -29.53 54.45 -0.40
CA MET A 69 -29.15 53.90 -1.70
C MET A 69 -27.96 54.63 -2.32
N ILE A 70 -26.97 53.88 -2.82
CA ILE A 70 -25.76 54.39 -3.48
C ILE A 70 -25.43 53.53 -4.70
N TYR A 71 -24.57 54.02 -5.60
CA TYR A 71 -23.94 53.20 -6.62
C TYR A 71 -22.49 52.92 -6.23
N ASN A 72 -22.17 51.64 -5.96
CA ASN A 72 -20.84 51.22 -5.56
C ASN A 72 -19.95 51.06 -6.80
N LEU A 73 -18.87 51.84 -6.86
CA LEU A 73 -17.92 51.83 -7.96
C LEU A 73 -16.98 50.61 -7.94
N THR A 74 -16.67 50.08 -6.75
CA THR A 74 -15.83 48.88 -6.61
C THR A 74 -16.59 47.64 -7.06
N LEU A 75 -17.83 47.47 -6.60
CA LEU A 75 -18.69 46.33 -6.92
C LEU A 75 -19.48 46.53 -8.22
N SER A 76 -19.50 47.75 -8.76
CA SER A 76 -20.25 48.14 -9.97
C SER A 76 -21.74 47.80 -9.91
N CYS A 77 -22.37 48.04 -8.75
CA CYS A 77 -23.79 47.75 -8.52
C CYS A 77 -24.47 48.89 -7.72
N PRO A 78 -25.79 49.12 -7.90
CA PRO A 78 -26.58 49.84 -6.91
C PRO A 78 -26.60 49.04 -5.60
N GLN A 79 -26.41 49.71 -4.46
CA GLN A 79 -26.53 49.10 -3.13
C GLN A 79 -27.56 49.81 -2.28
N VAL A 80 -28.21 49.05 -1.40
CA VAL A 80 -29.05 49.56 -0.31
C VAL A 80 -28.44 49.15 1.03
N ASN A 81 -28.56 50.02 2.04
CA ASN A 81 -28.30 49.64 3.42
C ASN A 81 -29.55 48.99 4.03
N ASP A 82 -29.57 47.66 4.11
CA ASP A 82 -30.67 46.90 4.73
C ASP A 82 -30.52 46.78 6.25
N GLY A 83 -29.35 47.13 6.78
CA GLY A 83 -29.04 47.14 8.20
C GLY A 83 -29.57 48.36 8.94
N THR A 84 -29.04 48.62 10.13
CA THR A 84 -29.39 49.78 10.95
C THR A 84 -28.30 50.85 10.89
N PRO A 85 -28.57 52.11 11.29
CA PRO A 85 -27.52 53.12 11.37
C PRO A 85 -26.37 52.79 12.35
N ALA A 86 -26.58 51.86 13.29
CA ALA A 86 -25.55 51.39 14.21
C ALA A 86 -24.78 50.15 13.68
N ALA A 87 -25.35 49.43 12.72
CA ALA A 87 -24.80 48.23 12.10
C ALA A 87 -25.25 48.18 10.63
N PRO A 88 -24.59 48.93 9.73
CA PRO A 88 -24.98 48.97 8.34
C PRO A 88 -24.66 47.67 7.62
N GLU A 89 -25.57 47.25 6.75
CA GLU A 89 -25.45 46.05 5.91
C GLU A 89 -25.73 46.44 4.47
N TRP A 90 -24.68 46.47 3.65
CA TRP A 90 -24.75 46.98 2.28
C TRP A 90 -24.90 45.84 1.28
N ASN A 91 -26.10 45.70 0.71
CA ASN A 91 -26.41 44.67 -0.27
C ASN A 91 -26.55 45.28 -1.67
N CYS A 92 -26.03 44.60 -2.69
CA CYS A 92 -26.34 44.99 -4.07
C CYS A 92 -27.83 44.77 -4.33
N ILE A 93 -28.52 45.80 -4.85
CA ILE A 93 -29.87 45.69 -5.38
C ILE A 93 -29.76 45.06 -6.78
N SER A 94 -29.46 43.77 -6.81
CA SER A 94 -29.48 42.96 -8.01
C SER A 94 -30.59 41.93 -7.84
N GLY A 95 -31.68 42.03 -8.59
CA GLY A 95 -32.70 40.98 -8.68
C GLY A 95 -32.22 39.75 -9.45
N ILE A 96 -30.96 39.36 -9.26
CA ILE A 96 -30.28 38.30 -10.01
C ILE A 96 -29.29 37.63 -9.08
N ASP A 97 -29.75 36.56 -8.44
CA ASP A 97 -28.88 35.58 -7.83
C ASP A 97 -27.92 35.08 -8.92
N ALA A 98 -26.61 35.19 -8.67
CA ALA A 98 -25.57 34.67 -9.55
C ALA A 98 -25.64 33.14 -9.61
N SER A 99 -26.53 32.61 -10.43
CA SER A 99 -26.81 31.18 -10.63
C SER A 99 -25.65 30.37 -11.21
N THR A 100 -24.49 31.00 -11.38
CA THR A 100 -23.27 30.42 -11.97
C THR A 100 -22.03 30.66 -11.11
N ASN A 101 -22.19 31.26 -9.91
CA ASN A 101 -21.11 31.80 -9.07
C ASN A 101 -20.17 32.77 -9.81
N GLY A 102 -20.64 33.36 -10.91
CA GLY A 102 -20.01 34.44 -11.64
C GLY A 102 -21.03 35.52 -11.99
N ARG A 103 -20.84 36.23 -13.12
CA ARG A 103 -21.77 37.28 -13.58
C ARG A 103 -22.84 36.79 -14.54
N GLY A 104 -22.74 35.55 -15.02
CA GLY A 104 -23.74 34.95 -15.89
C GLY A 104 -24.96 34.48 -15.10
N ILE A 105 -26.14 34.54 -15.72
CA ILE A 105 -27.38 34.01 -15.14
C ILE A 105 -27.94 32.93 -16.05
N VAL A 106 -28.34 31.82 -15.43
CA VAL A 106 -28.93 30.66 -16.08
C VAL A 106 -30.31 30.39 -15.49
N SER A 107 -31.23 29.92 -16.32
CA SER A 107 -32.57 29.51 -15.88
C SER A 107 -32.62 28.06 -15.40
N SER A 108 -31.70 27.21 -15.91
CA SER A 108 -31.61 25.80 -15.58
C SER A 108 -30.30 25.19 -16.08
N TYR A 109 -29.97 24.03 -15.54
CA TYR A 109 -29.01 23.07 -16.08
C TYR A 109 -29.77 21.81 -16.55
N GLY A 110 -29.39 21.21 -17.68
CA GLY A 110 -29.89 19.88 -18.13
C GLY A 110 -31.40 19.72 -18.45
N THR A 111 -32.11 20.75 -18.92
CA THR A 111 -33.57 20.71 -19.23
C THR A 111 -33.89 20.44 -20.71
N PRO A 112 -35.14 20.11 -21.12
CA PRO A 112 -35.46 19.81 -22.52
C PRO A 112 -35.01 20.91 -23.50
N GLY A 113 -34.06 20.57 -24.39
CA GLY A 113 -33.35 21.51 -25.27
C GLY A 113 -31.86 21.71 -24.92
N CYS A 114 -31.48 21.30 -23.71
CA CYS A 114 -30.12 21.18 -23.19
C CYS A 114 -29.91 19.76 -22.64
N THR A 115 -29.03 18.98 -23.25
CA THR A 115 -28.76 17.59 -22.84
C THR A 115 -28.36 17.52 -21.37
N ALA A 116 -28.74 16.44 -20.67
CA ALA A 116 -28.28 16.19 -19.30
C ALA A 116 -26.75 16.02 -19.25
N GLY A 117 -26.16 16.36 -18.10
CA GLY A 117 -24.74 16.24 -17.88
C GLY A 117 -24.23 14.81 -17.98
N SER A 118 -22.96 14.66 -18.39
CA SER A 118 -22.33 13.35 -18.59
C SER A 118 -20.85 13.38 -18.21
N ILE A 119 -20.30 12.20 -17.92
CA ILE A 119 -18.89 12.01 -17.59
C ILE A 119 -18.18 11.35 -18.76
N SER A 120 -17.00 11.87 -19.10
CA SER A 120 -16.08 11.27 -20.06
C SER A 120 -14.78 10.88 -19.35
N GLY A 121 -14.22 9.72 -19.71
CA GLY A 121 -13.05 9.13 -19.08
C GLY A 121 -13.40 8.04 -18.07
N THR A 122 -12.37 7.44 -17.48
CA THR A 122 -12.51 6.34 -16.51
C THR A 122 -11.93 6.75 -15.18
N MET A 123 -12.63 6.41 -14.09
CA MET A 123 -12.14 6.56 -12.73
C MET A 123 -11.95 5.16 -12.13
N THR A 124 -10.80 4.94 -11.51
CA THR A 124 -10.48 3.68 -10.83
C THR A 124 -10.12 3.99 -9.39
N GLU A 125 -10.64 3.20 -8.47
CA GLU A 125 -10.31 3.25 -7.04
C GLU A 125 -8.79 3.28 -6.82
N GLY A 126 -8.32 4.22 -5.99
CA GLY A 126 -6.91 4.38 -5.63
C GLY A 126 -6.02 4.99 -6.73
N VAL A 127 -6.54 5.25 -7.93
CA VAL A 127 -5.77 5.82 -9.05
C VAL A 127 -6.15 7.29 -9.26
N ALA A 128 -5.16 8.19 -9.20
CA ALA A 128 -5.38 9.61 -9.46
C ALA A 128 -6.01 9.83 -10.84
N VAL A 129 -7.06 10.64 -10.90
CA VAL A 129 -7.79 10.88 -12.15
C VAL A 129 -6.92 11.66 -13.14
N SER A 130 -6.96 11.26 -14.42
CA SER A 130 -6.23 11.92 -15.50
C SER A 130 -7.11 11.95 -16.75
N GLY A 131 -7.36 13.15 -17.28
CA GLY A 131 -8.18 13.36 -18.48
C GLY A 131 -9.69 13.10 -18.32
N VAL A 132 -10.18 12.95 -17.10
CA VAL A 132 -11.61 12.78 -16.81
C VAL A 132 -12.31 14.14 -16.79
N THR A 133 -13.44 14.25 -17.48
CA THR A 133 -14.23 15.50 -17.58
C THR A 133 -15.71 15.25 -17.32
N MET A 134 -16.40 16.29 -16.84
CA MET A 134 -17.86 16.35 -16.73
C MET A 134 -18.35 17.44 -17.68
N THR A 135 -19.18 17.07 -18.65
CA THR A 135 -19.85 18.02 -19.54
C THR A 135 -21.24 18.30 -19.00
N ILE A 136 -21.58 19.57 -18.80
CA ILE A 136 -22.91 20.05 -18.41
C ILE A 136 -23.40 21.10 -19.41
N TYR A 137 -24.72 21.33 -19.45
CA TYR A 137 -25.34 22.31 -20.34
C TYR A 137 -26.18 23.31 -19.56
N ALA A 138 -25.88 24.59 -19.72
CA ALA A 138 -26.55 25.69 -19.04
C ALA A 138 -27.46 26.47 -20.00
N ASN A 139 -28.71 26.71 -19.61
CA ASN A 139 -29.61 27.59 -20.36
C ASN A 139 -29.45 29.04 -19.90
N VAL A 140 -28.58 29.79 -20.58
CA VAL A 140 -28.12 31.12 -20.22
C VAL A 140 -29.17 32.18 -20.58
N THR A 141 -29.61 32.96 -19.58
CA THR A 141 -30.51 34.10 -19.76
C THR A 141 -29.76 35.43 -19.79
N GLN A 142 -28.58 35.50 -19.15
CA GLN A 142 -27.68 36.65 -19.21
C GLN A 142 -26.23 36.18 -19.36
N VAL A 143 -25.55 36.76 -20.35
CA VAL A 143 -24.10 36.53 -20.59
C VAL A 143 -23.27 37.02 -19.41
N GLY A 144 -22.16 36.35 -19.14
CA GLY A 144 -21.28 36.68 -18.02
C GLY A 144 -20.37 35.52 -17.64
N SER A 145 -19.54 35.72 -16.62
CA SER A 145 -18.64 34.69 -16.13
C SER A 145 -19.38 33.59 -15.36
N TYR A 146 -18.78 32.40 -15.30
CA TYR A 146 -19.17 31.31 -14.42
C TYR A 146 -17.94 30.73 -13.71
N ASN A 147 -18.14 30.17 -12.52
CA ASN A 147 -17.12 29.44 -11.76
C ASN A 147 -17.79 28.28 -11.00
N ILE A 148 -17.79 27.10 -11.60
CA ILE A 148 -18.62 25.98 -11.18
C ILE A 148 -17.72 24.86 -10.64
N THR A 149 -18.12 24.29 -9.51
CA THR A 149 -17.52 23.09 -8.95
C THR A 149 -18.58 22.04 -8.60
N ALA A 150 -18.19 20.77 -8.63
CA ALA A 150 -18.98 19.66 -8.14
C ALA A 150 -18.09 18.71 -7.32
N GLY A 151 -18.43 18.50 -6.06
CA GLY A 151 -17.60 17.80 -5.07
C GLY A 151 -16.83 18.72 -4.11
N PRO A 152 -15.94 18.14 -3.27
CA PRO A 152 -15.39 16.79 -3.36
C PRO A 152 -16.40 15.69 -3.01
N VAL A 153 -16.47 14.64 -3.84
CA VAL A 153 -17.18 13.38 -3.55
C VAL A 153 -16.22 12.23 -3.83
N ASN A 154 -16.13 11.26 -2.92
CA ASN A 154 -15.22 10.10 -3.05
C ASN A 154 -13.77 10.49 -3.40
N GLY A 155 -13.26 11.62 -2.91
CA GLY A 155 -11.89 12.08 -3.17
C GLY A 155 -11.66 12.75 -4.54
N VAL A 156 -12.72 12.99 -5.32
CA VAL A 156 -12.65 13.67 -6.62
C VAL A 156 -13.46 14.97 -6.61
N THR A 157 -12.93 16.01 -7.26
CA THR A 157 -13.63 17.28 -7.49
C THR A 157 -13.61 17.61 -8.98
N PHE A 158 -14.75 17.99 -9.53
CA PHE A 158 -14.88 18.59 -10.85
C PHE A 158 -14.93 20.10 -10.74
N SER A 159 -14.18 20.82 -11.58
CA SER A 159 -14.18 22.28 -11.58
C SER A 159 -13.99 22.87 -12.97
N GLY A 160 -14.60 24.02 -13.23
CA GLY A 160 -14.43 24.78 -14.47
C GLY A 160 -14.90 26.23 -14.33
N SER A 161 -14.22 27.13 -15.02
CA SER A 161 -14.55 28.56 -15.02
C SER A 161 -14.42 29.14 -16.42
N GLY A 162 -15.23 30.13 -16.75
CA GLY A 162 -15.22 30.76 -18.08
C GLY A 162 -16.23 31.90 -18.19
N THR A 163 -16.63 32.21 -19.42
CA THR A 163 -17.63 33.24 -19.75
C THR A 163 -18.58 32.76 -20.82
N PHE A 164 -19.88 32.94 -20.61
CA PHE A 164 -20.89 32.75 -21.65
C PHE A 164 -20.85 33.93 -22.62
N ALA A 165 -20.60 33.66 -23.90
CA ALA A 165 -20.58 34.69 -24.96
C ALA A 165 -21.96 34.96 -25.57
N ALA A 166 -22.93 34.07 -25.34
CA ALA A 166 -24.30 34.18 -25.85
C ALA A 166 -25.31 33.61 -24.85
N THR A 167 -26.58 33.98 -25.02
CA THR A 167 -27.72 33.39 -24.33
C THR A 167 -28.13 32.05 -24.97
N GLY A 168 -29.05 31.33 -24.33
CA GLY A 168 -29.50 30.00 -24.75
C GLY A 168 -28.62 28.88 -24.23
N CYS A 169 -28.73 27.70 -24.83
CA CYS A 169 -28.00 26.52 -24.36
C CYS A 169 -26.50 26.63 -24.63
N GLN A 170 -25.69 26.60 -23.58
CA GLN A 170 -24.22 26.67 -23.66
C GLN A 170 -23.59 25.46 -22.97
N GLU A 171 -22.60 24.86 -23.62
CA GLU A 171 -21.81 23.75 -23.08
C GLU A 171 -20.75 24.26 -22.09
N ILE A 172 -20.55 23.50 -21.00
CA ILE A 172 -19.50 23.73 -20.02
C ILE A 172 -18.79 22.40 -19.74
N MET A 173 -17.46 22.41 -19.80
CA MET A 173 -16.63 21.27 -19.45
C MET A 173 -15.91 21.53 -18.12
N LEU A 174 -16.15 20.66 -17.14
CA LEU A 174 -15.45 20.66 -15.86
C LEU A 174 -14.39 19.55 -15.86
N THR A 175 -13.21 19.84 -15.33
CA THR A 175 -12.10 18.88 -15.26
C THR A 175 -12.04 18.24 -13.88
N ALA A 176 -11.88 16.92 -13.83
CA ALA A 176 -11.72 16.18 -12.58
C ALA A 176 -10.30 16.32 -12.03
N THR A 177 -10.19 16.40 -10.71
CA THR A 177 -8.93 16.29 -9.95
C THR A 177 -9.14 15.42 -8.71
N GLY A 178 -8.07 14.82 -8.20
CA GLY A 178 -8.12 13.97 -7.00
C GLY A 178 -7.92 12.49 -7.26
N THR A 179 -8.21 11.65 -6.26
CA THR A 179 -8.03 10.19 -6.32
C THR A 179 -9.27 9.52 -5.72
N PRO A 180 -10.00 8.69 -6.48
CA PRO A 180 -11.18 8.00 -5.98
C PRO A 180 -10.83 7.09 -4.80
N THR A 181 -11.59 7.15 -3.71
CA THR A 181 -11.29 6.36 -2.49
C THR A 181 -11.98 4.99 -2.44
N ALA A 182 -13.08 4.81 -3.17
CA ALA A 182 -13.82 3.56 -3.22
C ALA A 182 -14.50 3.35 -4.58
N ALA A 183 -14.66 2.10 -5.00
CA ALA A 183 -15.45 1.73 -6.17
C ALA A 183 -16.95 2.05 -5.97
N GLY A 184 -17.70 2.19 -7.06
CA GLY A 184 -19.16 2.39 -7.03
C GLY A 184 -19.64 3.60 -7.83
N SER A 185 -20.92 3.94 -7.67
CA SER A 185 -21.54 5.10 -8.33
C SER A 185 -21.72 6.23 -7.33
N TYR A 186 -21.33 7.45 -7.74
CA TYR A 186 -21.30 8.64 -6.89
C TYR A 186 -21.93 9.82 -7.62
N ASP A 187 -22.80 10.54 -6.91
CA ASP A 187 -23.51 11.72 -7.43
C ASP A 187 -22.72 13.00 -7.15
N TYR A 188 -22.51 13.80 -8.19
CA TYR A 188 -21.81 15.08 -8.12
C TYR A 188 -22.80 16.21 -8.43
N SER A 189 -23.18 16.96 -7.39
CA SER A 189 -24.05 18.13 -7.53
C SER A 189 -23.25 19.42 -7.71
N LEU A 190 -23.71 20.29 -8.60
CA LEU A 190 -23.09 21.60 -8.83
C LEU A 190 -23.27 22.52 -7.61
N ASN A 191 -22.28 23.36 -7.33
CA ASN A 191 -22.31 24.37 -6.26
C ASN A 191 -23.11 25.64 -6.62
N THR A 192 -24.11 25.53 -7.50
CA THR A 192 -24.92 26.64 -8.03
C THR A 192 -26.39 26.47 -7.67
N THR A 193 -27.18 27.54 -7.83
CA THR A 193 -28.66 27.47 -7.78
C THR A 193 -29.22 28.11 -9.07
N PRO A 194 -29.93 27.37 -9.94
CA PRO A 194 -30.27 25.95 -9.83
C PRO A 194 -29.04 25.02 -9.89
N SER A 195 -29.18 23.81 -9.37
CA SER A 195 -28.15 22.77 -9.36
C SER A 195 -28.52 21.63 -10.31
N GLU A 196 -27.51 21.01 -10.95
CA GLU A 196 -27.62 19.74 -11.66
C GLU A 196 -26.80 18.69 -10.91
N THR A 197 -27.20 17.42 -11.00
CA THR A 197 -26.47 16.30 -10.42
C THR A 197 -26.13 15.31 -11.50
N VAL A 198 -24.84 14.95 -11.61
CA VAL A 198 -24.33 13.97 -12.57
C VAL A 198 -23.73 12.80 -11.81
N THR A 199 -24.18 11.59 -12.12
CA THR A 199 -23.64 10.36 -11.53
C THR A 199 -22.40 9.91 -12.30
N ALA A 200 -21.32 9.62 -11.57
CA ALA A 200 -20.10 9.06 -12.12
C ALA A 200 -19.81 7.68 -11.52
N THR A 201 -19.31 6.76 -12.33
CA THR A 201 -18.95 5.40 -11.88
C THR A 201 -17.44 5.28 -11.71
N VAL A 202 -17.02 4.75 -10.57
CA VAL A 202 -15.65 4.41 -10.22
C VAL A 202 -15.51 2.90 -10.28
N ALA A 203 -14.62 2.42 -11.15
CA ALA A 203 -14.27 1.01 -11.25
C ALA A 203 -13.45 0.57 -10.03
N ALA A 204 -13.64 -0.67 -9.60
CA ALA A 204 -12.80 -1.29 -8.58
C ALA A 204 -11.36 -1.42 -9.07
N ALA A 205 -10.41 -1.34 -8.14
CA ALA A 205 -9.01 -1.63 -8.45
C ALA A 205 -8.90 -3.06 -9.01
N PHE A 206 -8.03 -3.24 -10.02
CA PHE A 206 -7.79 -4.56 -10.61
C PHE A 206 -7.16 -5.48 -9.56
N ASP A 207 -7.81 -6.62 -9.26
CA ASP A 207 -7.31 -7.64 -8.34
C ASP A 207 -6.84 -8.89 -9.10
N PRO A 208 -5.52 -9.15 -9.21
CA PRO A 208 -4.99 -10.35 -9.87
C PRO A 208 -5.28 -11.66 -9.13
N SER A 209 -5.75 -11.61 -7.87
CA SER A 209 -5.97 -12.80 -7.02
C SER A 209 -7.00 -13.77 -7.59
N ALA A 210 -7.91 -13.27 -8.44
CA ALA A 210 -8.94 -14.07 -9.08
C ALA A 210 -8.48 -14.75 -10.39
N ILE A 211 -7.28 -14.44 -10.89
CA ILE A 211 -6.75 -15.01 -12.13
C ILE A 211 -6.29 -16.46 -11.88
N THR A 212 -6.43 -17.31 -12.90
CA THR A 212 -6.01 -18.72 -12.81
C THR A 212 -4.49 -18.81 -12.58
N PRO A 213 -4.01 -19.61 -11.61
CA PRO A 213 -2.57 -19.78 -11.37
C PRO A 213 -1.80 -20.31 -12.59
N GLY A 214 -0.61 -19.75 -12.81
CA GLY A 214 0.30 -20.09 -13.90
C GLY A 214 1.45 -21.03 -13.51
N VAL A 215 2.40 -21.16 -14.43
CA VAL A 215 3.66 -21.91 -14.28
C VAL A 215 4.86 -21.02 -14.65
N GLY A 216 6.01 -21.26 -14.01
CA GLY A 216 7.19 -20.41 -14.11
C GLY A 216 7.73 -20.12 -12.71
N SER A 217 8.58 -19.10 -12.59
CA SER A 217 9.03 -18.60 -11.29
C SER A 217 8.87 -17.09 -11.18
N LEU A 218 8.55 -16.63 -9.96
CA LEU A 218 8.61 -15.23 -9.57
C LEU A 218 9.50 -15.14 -8.33
N SER A 219 10.58 -14.38 -8.40
CA SER A 219 11.56 -14.25 -7.32
C SER A 219 11.87 -12.79 -7.01
N GLY A 220 12.31 -12.54 -5.78
CA GLY A 220 12.69 -11.23 -5.26
C GLY A 220 12.78 -11.27 -3.73
N LYS A 221 13.24 -10.18 -3.11
CA LYS A 221 13.37 -10.13 -1.64
C LYS A 221 11.98 -10.14 -0.98
N THR A 222 11.71 -11.09 -0.10
CA THR A 222 10.38 -11.30 0.48
C THR A 222 10.27 -10.94 1.96
N CYS A 223 11.35 -10.53 2.59
CA CYS A 223 11.33 -10.17 4.00
C CYS A 223 12.31 -9.03 4.30
N PHE A 224 11.81 -8.06 5.05
CA PHE A 224 12.55 -6.91 5.52
C PHE A 224 12.41 -6.81 7.02
N ASP A 225 13.52 -7.01 7.73
CA ASP A 225 13.62 -6.75 9.15
C ASP A 225 14.24 -5.37 9.35
N ILE A 226 13.45 -4.40 9.84
CA ILE A 226 13.96 -3.05 10.08
C ILE A 226 14.89 -2.97 11.30
N ALA A 227 14.89 -3.98 12.17
CA ALA A 227 15.83 -4.12 13.29
C ALA A 227 16.00 -2.85 14.16
N LEU A 228 14.90 -2.21 14.55
CA LEU A 228 14.93 -0.92 15.28
C LEU A 228 14.52 -1.02 16.75
N SER A 229 13.55 -1.86 17.13
CA SER A 229 13.03 -1.87 18.51
C SER A 229 12.93 -3.23 19.18
N ASN A 230 12.31 -4.26 18.57
CA ASN A 230 11.93 -5.54 19.23
C ASN A 230 13.13 -6.40 19.71
N ASN A 231 13.83 -5.93 20.74
CA ASN A 231 15.06 -6.52 21.23
C ASN A 231 14.77 -7.66 22.21
N ASN A 232 14.78 -8.91 21.72
CA ASN A 232 14.50 -10.09 22.54
C ASN A 232 13.11 -10.04 23.21
N THR A 233 12.14 -9.46 22.51
CA THR A 233 10.75 -9.32 22.95
C THR A 233 9.81 -9.90 21.89
N ASN A 234 8.61 -10.33 22.32
CA ASN A 234 7.52 -10.75 21.43
C ASN A 234 7.91 -11.81 20.37
N GLY A 235 8.81 -12.73 20.71
CA GLY A 235 9.26 -13.80 19.81
C GLY A 235 10.27 -13.35 18.74
N CYS A 236 10.83 -12.15 18.87
CA CYS A 236 11.86 -11.61 17.99
C CYS A 236 13.26 -11.75 18.59
N ALA A 237 14.25 -12.02 17.74
CA ALA A 237 15.65 -12.18 18.16
C ALA A 237 16.25 -10.85 18.71
N PRO A 238 17.35 -10.90 19.48
CA PRO A 238 18.05 -9.70 19.96
C PRO A 238 18.50 -8.78 18.82
N LEU A 239 18.45 -7.46 19.03
CA LEU A 239 18.83 -6.46 18.01
C LEU A 239 20.26 -6.65 17.52
N THR A 240 21.20 -7.00 18.40
CA THR A 240 22.60 -7.25 18.04
C THR A 240 22.78 -8.33 16.98
N SER A 241 21.82 -9.25 16.86
CA SER A 241 21.83 -10.32 15.83
C SER A 241 21.12 -9.94 14.53
N ARG A 242 20.39 -8.82 14.52
CA ARG A 242 19.49 -8.38 13.45
C ARG A 242 20.02 -7.16 12.69
N THR A 243 20.76 -6.29 13.37
CA THR A 243 21.32 -5.05 12.79
C THR A 243 22.27 -5.29 11.62
N LEU A 244 22.91 -6.47 11.53
CA LEU A 244 23.77 -6.84 10.40
C LEU A 244 23.00 -7.02 9.08
N THR A 245 21.72 -7.35 9.16
CA THR A 245 20.84 -7.59 7.99
C THR A 245 19.70 -6.58 7.94
N GLN A 246 19.87 -5.46 8.63
CA GLN A 246 18.86 -4.41 8.77
C GLN A 246 18.39 -3.91 7.40
N ALA A 247 17.07 -3.88 7.22
CA ALA A 247 16.43 -3.17 6.14
C ALA A 247 16.24 -1.70 6.54
N ASP A 248 16.90 -0.80 5.83
CA ASP A 248 16.71 0.65 5.98
C ASP A 248 16.06 1.23 4.72
N PHE A 249 14.78 1.59 4.82
CA PHE A 249 13.98 2.13 3.71
C PHE A 249 14.29 3.59 3.36
N THR A 250 15.22 4.25 4.05
CA THR A 250 15.81 5.50 3.57
C THR A 250 16.87 5.27 2.50
N ASN A 251 17.42 4.05 2.41
CA ASN A 251 18.39 3.67 1.40
C ASN A 251 17.69 3.23 0.09
N PRO A 252 18.05 3.80 -1.07
CA PRO A 252 17.54 3.36 -2.37
C PRO A 252 17.67 1.87 -2.65
N ALA A 253 18.74 1.22 -2.18
CA ALA A 253 18.93 -0.22 -2.36
C ALA A 253 17.94 -1.09 -1.57
N THR A 254 17.31 -0.53 -0.52
CA THR A 254 16.26 -1.21 0.25
C THR A 254 14.88 -0.83 -0.26
N HIS A 255 14.62 0.47 -0.46
CA HIS A 255 13.28 0.91 -0.84
C HIS A 255 12.96 0.62 -2.31
N THR A 256 13.97 0.41 -3.16
CA THR A 256 13.77 -0.05 -4.54
C THR A 256 14.25 -1.49 -4.65
N GLN A 257 13.35 -2.38 -5.04
CA GLN A 257 13.63 -3.82 -5.15
C GLN A 257 13.27 -4.33 -6.53
N THR A 258 14.07 -5.25 -7.04
CA THR A 258 13.81 -5.90 -8.32
C THR A 258 13.15 -7.26 -8.10
N TYR A 259 12.03 -7.48 -8.77
CA TYR A 259 11.36 -8.78 -8.85
C TYR A 259 11.48 -9.31 -10.27
N THR A 260 11.69 -10.61 -10.39
CA THR A 260 11.96 -11.26 -11.68
C THR A 260 10.98 -12.38 -11.91
N PHE A 261 10.20 -12.26 -12.99
CA PHE A 261 9.39 -13.34 -13.52
C PHE A 261 10.20 -14.10 -14.59
N THR A 262 10.24 -15.43 -14.51
CA THR A 262 10.79 -16.29 -15.56
C THR A 262 9.70 -17.24 -16.05
N PRO A 263 9.27 -17.13 -17.31
CA PRO A 263 8.21 -17.98 -17.84
C PRO A 263 8.67 -19.43 -17.99
N SER A 264 7.72 -20.36 -17.86
CA SER A 264 7.92 -21.75 -18.28
C SER A 264 7.43 -21.90 -19.72
N GLY A 265 8.36 -21.85 -20.68
CA GLY A 265 8.05 -21.84 -22.11
C GLY A 265 7.88 -20.41 -22.64
N THR A 266 7.07 -20.25 -23.68
CA THR A 266 6.88 -18.99 -24.38
C THR A 266 5.51 -18.40 -24.05
N VAL A 267 5.49 -17.14 -23.60
CA VAL A 267 4.29 -16.40 -23.17
C VAL A 267 4.22 -15.04 -23.87
N SER A 268 3.22 -14.23 -23.54
CA SER A 268 3.10 -12.84 -24.02
C SER A 268 2.52 -11.93 -22.93
N ASN A 269 2.67 -10.61 -23.11
CA ASN A 269 2.03 -9.58 -22.30
C ASN A 269 2.20 -9.74 -20.77
N VAL A 270 3.45 -9.78 -20.32
CA VAL A 270 3.84 -9.85 -18.91
C VAL A 270 3.65 -8.49 -18.25
N ARG A 271 2.82 -8.45 -17.21
CA ARG A 271 2.44 -7.27 -16.43
C ARG A 271 2.68 -7.55 -14.95
N PHE A 272 2.95 -6.51 -14.18
CA PHE A 272 3.18 -6.64 -12.75
C PHE A 272 2.23 -5.77 -11.95
N TYR A 273 1.78 -6.30 -10.82
CA TYR A 273 0.83 -5.66 -9.92
C TYR A 273 1.27 -5.90 -8.47
N TYR A 274 0.75 -5.10 -7.55
CA TYR A 274 0.89 -5.35 -6.13
C TYR A 274 -0.43 -5.11 -5.41
N ILE A 275 -0.63 -5.82 -4.29
CA ILE A 275 -1.69 -5.56 -3.33
C ILE A 275 -1.06 -5.55 -1.95
N ASN A 276 -1.24 -4.45 -1.23
CA ASN A 276 -0.91 -4.40 0.19
C ASN A 276 -2.06 -5.03 0.98
N ASP A 277 -1.85 -6.23 1.53
CA ASP A 277 -2.86 -6.92 2.32
C ASP A 277 -2.95 -6.37 3.75
N VAL A 278 -1.81 -5.93 4.30
CA VAL A 278 -1.71 -5.32 5.64
C VAL A 278 -0.70 -4.19 5.63
N GLY A 279 -1.14 -2.98 5.99
CA GLY A 279 -0.32 -1.76 5.99
C GLY A 279 0.01 -1.27 4.58
N ASP A 280 0.86 -0.25 4.45
CA ASP A 280 1.18 0.40 3.16
C ASP A 280 2.65 0.23 2.78
N ALA A 281 3.10 -1.04 2.74
CA ALA A 281 4.52 -1.34 2.58
C ALA A 281 5.07 -1.00 1.18
N VAL A 282 4.28 -1.15 0.12
CA VAL A 282 4.65 -0.80 -1.26
C VAL A 282 3.79 0.36 -1.76
N ILE A 283 4.38 1.28 -2.52
CA ILE A 283 3.71 2.47 -3.07
C ILE A 283 3.64 2.48 -4.60
N ALA A 284 4.53 1.75 -5.28
CA ALA A 284 4.50 1.64 -6.73
C ALA A 284 5.20 0.38 -7.23
N ILE A 285 4.78 -0.07 -8.42
CA ILE A 285 5.46 -1.11 -9.19
C ILE A 285 5.51 -0.65 -10.66
N SER A 286 6.61 -0.94 -11.34
CA SER A 286 6.77 -0.67 -12.77
C SER A 286 7.63 -1.74 -13.44
N GLY A 287 7.48 -1.90 -14.75
CA GLY A 287 8.16 -2.94 -15.53
C GLY A 287 7.16 -3.81 -16.29
N GLY A 288 7.59 -5.01 -16.67
CA GLY A 288 6.83 -5.88 -17.57
C GLY A 288 7.31 -5.81 -19.02
N ASP A 289 6.64 -6.57 -19.87
CA ASP A 289 6.89 -6.67 -21.31
C ASP A 289 5.57 -6.98 -22.02
N ALA A 290 5.08 -6.02 -22.80
CA ALA A 290 3.83 -6.12 -23.55
C ALA A 290 3.95 -6.93 -24.86
N GLY A 291 5.14 -7.46 -25.16
CA GLY A 291 5.44 -8.16 -26.40
C GLY A 291 4.91 -9.60 -26.47
N ASP A 292 5.20 -10.20 -27.61
CA ASP A 292 4.92 -11.60 -27.92
C ASP A 292 6.20 -12.44 -27.84
N ASN A 293 6.04 -13.75 -27.75
CA ASN A 293 7.10 -14.75 -27.77
C ASN A 293 8.15 -14.59 -26.66
N ILE A 294 7.73 -14.13 -25.48
CA ILE A 294 8.58 -13.91 -24.32
C ILE A 294 8.96 -15.26 -23.72
N SER A 295 10.26 -15.58 -23.74
CA SER A 295 10.83 -16.82 -23.19
C SER A 295 11.98 -16.58 -22.21
N THR A 296 12.34 -15.32 -22.00
CA THR A 296 13.40 -14.89 -21.07
C THR A 296 12.81 -14.22 -19.84
N ALA A 297 13.65 -14.02 -18.82
CA ALA A 297 13.26 -13.33 -17.61
C ALA A 297 12.81 -11.88 -17.88
N VAL A 298 11.71 -11.48 -17.24
CA VAL A 298 11.17 -10.11 -17.26
C VAL A 298 11.17 -9.58 -15.84
N THR A 299 11.57 -8.33 -15.67
CA THR A 299 11.73 -7.72 -14.35
C THR A 299 10.70 -6.64 -14.07
N ALA A 300 10.44 -6.43 -12.79
CA ALA A 300 9.71 -5.28 -12.26
C ALA A 300 10.52 -4.61 -11.15
N THR A 301 10.43 -3.30 -11.11
CA THR A 301 10.92 -2.45 -10.04
C THR A 301 9.76 -2.19 -9.08
N VAL A 302 9.92 -2.62 -7.83
CA VAL A 302 8.97 -2.38 -6.74
C VAL A 302 9.54 -1.32 -5.82
N ASN A 303 8.79 -0.23 -5.66
CA ASN A 303 9.12 0.86 -4.77
C ASN A 303 8.35 0.68 -3.46
N TYR A 304 9.08 0.31 -2.42
CA TYR A 304 8.63 0.28 -1.05
C TYR A 304 8.52 1.69 -0.48
N ASN A 305 7.59 1.87 0.46
CA ASN A 305 7.40 3.12 1.16
C ASN A 305 8.65 3.49 1.98
N THR A 306 9.18 4.69 1.76
CA THR A 306 10.37 5.18 2.49
C THR A 306 10.11 5.35 3.99
N ASN A 307 8.84 5.43 4.40
CA ASN A 307 8.43 5.49 5.81
C ASN A 307 8.35 4.12 6.50
N ASN A 308 8.67 3.02 5.81
CA ASN A 308 8.55 1.67 6.36
C ASN A 308 9.38 1.42 7.63
N ASN A 309 10.49 2.14 7.82
CA ASN A 309 11.24 2.10 9.08
C ASN A 309 10.37 2.50 10.29
N THR A 310 9.43 3.43 10.09
CA THR A 310 8.50 3.89 11.12
C THR A 310 7.24 3.04 11.15
N LEU A 311 6.66 2.75 9.97
CA LEU A 311 5.42 1.98 9.87
C LEU A 311 5.56 0.55 10.39
N ALA A 312 6.74 -0.05 10.25
CA ALA A 312 7.01 -1.42 10.70
C ALA A 312 7.50 -1.51 12.16
N LEU A 313 7.66 -0.37 12.85
CA LEU A 313 8.24 -0.31 14.20
C LEU A 313 7.41 -1.15 15.19
N GLY A 314 8.07 -2.05 15.91
CA GLY A 314 7.43 -2.94 16.87
C GLY A 314 6.63 -4.09 16.26
N LEU A 315 6.47 -4.16 14.93
CA LEU A 315 5.79 -5.30 14.29
C LEU A 315 6.61 -6.59 14.44
N THR A 316 5.92 -7.68 14.70
CA THR A 316 6.45 -9.02 14.95
C THR A 316 6.22 -9.93 13.74
N ASN A 317 6.54 -11.21 13.87
CA ASN A 317 6.21 -12.20 12.83
C ASN A 317 4.69 -12.44 12.65
N SER A 318 3.87 -12.18 13.68
CA SER A 318 2.42 -12.48 13.61
C SER A 318 1.56 -11.34 13.07
N ASN A 319 2.12 -10.13 13.00
CA ASN A 319 1.41 -8.91 12.58
C ASN A 319 2.27 -8.04 11.65
N ALA A 320 3.16 -8.67 10.88
CA ALA A 320 3.96 -7.99 9.88
C ALA A 320 3.07 -7.28 8.84
N MET A 321 3.55 -6.17 8.27
CA MET A 321 2.95 -5.67 7.04
C MET A 321 3.21 -6.68 5.92
N THR A 322 2.23 -6.89 5.06
CA THR A 322 2.29 -7.89 4.00
C THR A 322 1.82 -7.30 2.68
N THR A 323 2.60 -7.54 1.63
CA THR A 323 2.27 -7.16 0.27
C THR A 323 2.43 -8.37 -0.64
N ARG A 324 1.43 -8.64 -1.47
CA ARG A 324 1.55 -9.59 -2.58
C ARG A 324 1.99 -8.86 -3.83
N ILE A 325 3.07 -9.34 -4.45
CA ILE A 325 3.54 -8.95 -5.77
C ILE A 325 3.08 -10.01 -6.75
N PHE A 326 2.52 -9.59 -7.88
CA PHE A 326 2.00 -10.46 -8.92
C PHE A 326 2.74 -10.25 -10.23
N ALA A 327 3.00 -11.35 -10.94
CA ALA A 327 3.27 -11.35 -12.37
C ALA A 327 2.06 -11.96 -13.07
N VAL A 328 1.41 -11.19 -13.93
CA VAL A 328 0.28 -11.61 -14.76
C VAL A 328 0.77 -11.67 -16.20
N TYR A 329 0.50 -12.76 -16.90
CA TYR A 329 0.94 -12.93 -18.28
C TYR A 329 -0.11 -13.70 -19.07
N ASN A 330 -0.17 -13.50 -20.38
CA ASN A 330 -1.01 -14.31 -21.25
C ASN A 330 -0.28 -15.62 -21.56
N ILE A 331 -0.95 -16.76 -21.37
CA ILE A 331 -0.33 -18.09 -21.53
C ILE A 331 0.10 -18.38 -22.97
N ASN A 332 -0.49 -17.69 -23.96
CA ASN A 332 -0.18 -17.88 -25.36
C ASN A 332 1.09 -17.11 -25.75
N ALA A 333 1.83 -17.64 -26.73
CA ALA A 333 2.99 -16.97 -27.28
C ALA A 333 2.65 -15.65 -28.00
N THR A 334 1.40 -15.45 -28.40
CA THR A 334 0.90 -14.21 -28.99
C THR A 334 -0.28 -13.70 -28.17
N ASN A 335 -0.26 -12.42 -27.81
CA ASN A 335 -1.29 -11.83 -26.99
C ASN A 335 -2.60 -11.73 -27.78
N ASN A 336 -3.60 -12.49 -27.34
CA ASN A 336 -4.94 -12.50 -27.92
C ASN A 336 -5.91 -11.52 -27.24
N ASN A 337 -5.45 -10.75 -26.25
CA ASN A 337 -6.25 -9.85 -25.42
C ASN A 337 -7.47 -10.51 -24.76
N ASN A 338 -7.42 -11.83 -24.53
CA ASN A 338 -8.46 -12.56 -23.82
C ASN A 338 -8.08 -12.74 -22.34
N PRO A 339 -8.80 -12.13 -21.37
CA PRO A 339 -8.49 -12.26 -19.95
C PRO A 339 -8.58 -13.71 -19.42
N ALA A 340 -9.32 -14.60 -20.08
CA ALA A 340 -9.39 -16.01 -19.68
C ALA A 340 -8.05 -16.76 -19.90
N ASP A 341 -7.19 -16.23 -20.77
CA ASP A 341 -5.87 -16.78 -21.05
C ASP A 341 -4.77 -16.17 -20.17
N ASP A 342 -5.12 -15.19 -19.34
CA ASP A 342 -4.19 -14.66 -18.35
C ASP A 342 -3.93 -15.70 -17.25
N ARG A 343 -2.68 -15.74 -16.82
CA ARG A 343 -2.17 -16.57 -15.73
C ARG A 343 -1.41 -15.70 -14.76
N VAL A 344 -1.40 -16.11 -13.50
CA VAL A 344 -0.77 -15.34 -12.43
C VAL A 344 0.21 -16.18 -11.61
N LEU A 345 1.34 -15.59 -11.26
CA LEU A 345 2.19 -16.01 -10.15
C LEU A 345 2.20 -14.91 -9.10
N ALA A 346 2.15 -15.29 -7.83
CA ALA A 346 2.16 -14.37 -6.70
C ALA A 346 3.32 -14.67 -5.75
N LEU A 347 3.92 -13.63 -5.18
CA LEU A 347 4.97 -13.70 -4.17
C LEU A 347 4.63 -12.73 -3.05
N THR A 348 4.64 -13.19 -1.80
CA THR A 348 4.35 -12.34 -0.65
C THR A 348 5.64 -11.80 -0.05
N ALA A 349 5.74 -10.48 0.06
CA ALA A 349 6.78 -9.80 0.81
C ALA A 349 6.24 -9.29 2.15
N ASN A 350 7.09 -9.31 3.18
CA ASN A 350 6.74 -8.79 4.51
C ASN A 350 7.75 -7.78 5.03
N VAL A 351 7.25 -6.74 5.69
CA VAL A 351 8.06 -5.72 6.36
C VAL A 351 7.68 -5.67 7.84
N LYS A 352 8.67 -5.82 8.71
CA LYS A 352 8.48 -5.95 10.16
C LYS A 352 9.72 -5.52 10.92
N ASP A 353 9.55 -5.32 12.21
CA ASP A 353 10.65 -5.16 13.16
C ASP A 353 10.89 -6.49 13.87
N CYS A 354 11.16 -7.54 13.10
CA CYS A 354 11.44 -8.86 13.64
C CYS A 354 12.29 -9.64 12.64
N LEU A 355 13.22 -10.46 13.14
CA LEU A 355 14.07 -11.26 12.27
C LEU A 355 13.22 -12.05 11.27
N CYS A 356 13.63 -11.99 10.01
CA CYS A 356 13.16 -12.88 8.96
C CYS A 356 13.50 -14.33 9.35
N GLY A 357 12.56 -15.05 9.96
CA GLY A 357 12.81 -16.30 10.69
C GLY A 357 12.01 -17.51 10.19
N CYS A 358 12.44 -18.71 10.61
CA CYS A 358 11.94 -19.99 10.16
C CYS A 358 11.22 -20.74 11.29
N GLY A 359 10.05 -20.21 11.69
CA GLY A 359 9.23 -20.74 12.77
C GLY A 359 8.21 -21.76 12.29
N VAL A 360 8.15 -22.92 12.96
CA VAL A 360 7.17 -23.99 12.66
C VAL A 360 6.50 -24.48 13.94
N LYS A 361 5.34 -25.13 13.79
CA LYS A 361 4.60 -25.65 14.94
C LYS A 361 5.36 -26.79 15.63
N VAL A 362 5.44 -26.76 16.95
CA VAL A 362 5.92 -27.88 17.80
C VAL A 362 4.80 -28.46 18.67
N SER A 363 3.58 -27.94 18.53
CA SER A 363 2.33 -28.50 19.02
C SER A 363 1.18 -27.92 18.17
N PRO A 364 -0.09 -28.31 18.37
CA PRO A 364 -1.19 -27.74 17.59
C PRO A 364 -1.29 -26.20 17.69
N THR A 365 -0.84 -25.62 18.81
CA THR A 365 -0.98 -24.20 19.15
C THR A 365 0.34 -23.46 19.37
N GLU A 366 1.48 -24.15 19.44
CA GLU A 366 2.78 -23.55 19.75
C GLU A 366 3.72 -23.57 18.55
N TYR A 367 4.35 -22.42 18.27
CA TYR A 367 5.42 -22.29 17.29
C TYR A 367 6.77 -22.19 17.98
N LYS A 368 7.79 -22.77 17.36
CA LYS A 368 9.17 -22.62 17.80
C LYS A 368 10.08 -22.22 16.64
N GLN A 369 11.03 -21.34 16.93
CA GLN A 369 11.95 -20.81 15.94
C GLN A 369 13.07 -21.80 15.65
N PHE A 370 13.42 -21.93 14.38
CA PHE A 370 14.63 -22.61 13.92
C PHE A 370 15.54 -21.60 13.22
N LEU A 371 16.84 -21.90 13.19
CA LEU A 371 17.75 -21.21 12.28
C LEU A 371 17.27 -21.44 10.84
N CYS A 372 17.30 -20.40 10.02
CA CYS A 372 16.83 -20.48 8.64
C CYS A 372 17.77 -21.20 7.68
N HIS A 373 19.01 -21.43 8.11
CA HIS A 373 20.00 -22.17 7.34
C HIS A 373 20.58 -23.31 8.16
N ASN A 374 21.11 -24.33 7.49
CA ASN A 374 21.88 -25.38 8.16
C ASN A 374 23.11 -24.75 8.80
N LEU A 375 23.59 -25.33 9.90
CA LEU A 375 24.85 -24.87 10.48
C LEU A 375 25.97 -25.01 9.43
N GLY A 376 26.75 -23.94 9.23
CA GLY A 376 27.77 -23.84 8.19
C GLY A 376 27.28 -23.56 6.77
N ALA A 377 25.98 -23.34 6.56
CA ALA A 377 25.48 -22.80 5.30
C ALA A 377 25.71 -21.28 5.24
N HIS A 378 25.71 -20.72 4.04
CA HIS A 378 25.78 -19.27 3.89
C HIS A 378 24.39 -18.65 4.13
N THR A 379 24.35 -17.55 4.88
CA THR A 379 23.12 -16.89 5.31
C THR A 379 22.74 -15.68 4.43
N ASP A 380 23.53 -15.38 3.40
CA ASP A 380 23.31 -14.31 2.42
C ASP A 380 22.31 -14.70 1.30
N VAL A 381 21.76 -15.91 1.35
CA VAL A 381 20.83 -16.46 0.36
C VAL A 381 19.46 -16.76 0.94
N ASP A 382 18.43 -16.76 0.09
CA ASP A 382 17.06 -17.09 0.51
C ASP A 382 16.99 -18.54 1.00
N PRO A 383 16.60 -18.81 2.27
CA PRO A 383 16.54 -20.15 2.82
C PRO A 383 15.43 -21.05 2.22
N HIS A 384 14.44 -20.47 1.53
CA HIS A 384 13.26 -21.19 1.02
C HIS A 384 13.25 -21.37 -0.50
N ASP A 385 14.16 -20.71 -1.22
CA ASP A 385 14.32 -20.87 -2.66
C ASP A 385 15.41 -21.89 -3.02
N MET A 386 15.01 -23.12 -3.35
CA MET A 386 15.94 -24.15 -3.84
C MET A 386 16.21 -24.05 -5.35
N ALA A 387 15.51 -23.15 -6.06
CA ALA A 387 15.67 -22.90 -7.49
C ALA A 387 16.76 -21.86 -7.79
N GLN A 388 17.20 -21.08 -6.80
CA GLN A 388 18.27 -20.10 -6.96
C GLN A 388 19.58 -20.72 -7.53
N ALA A 389 20.34 -19.91 -8.26
CA ALA A 389 21.56 -20.37 -8.96
C ALA A 389 22.64 -20.86 -7.99
N ASP A 390 22.66 -20.31 -6.77
CA ASP A 390 23.60 -20.60 -5.71
C ASP A 390 23.01 -21.44 -4.58
N ALA A 391 22.00 -22.28 -4.87
CA ALA A 391 21.38 -23.20 -3.90
C ALA A 391 22.38 -24.12 -3.16
N TRP A 392 23.58 -24.33 -3.69
CA TRP A 392 24.67 -25.03 -3.01
C TRP A 392 25.05 -24.41 -1.66
N LYS A 393 24.86 -23.09 -1.51
CA LYS A 393 25.10 -22.34 -0.27
C LYS A 393 24.20 -22.77 0.89
N LEU A 394 23.03 -23.36 0.61
CA LEU A 394 22.05 -23.77 1.61
C LEU A 394 22.40 -25.10 2.32
N ASN A 395 23.30 -25.90 1.74
CA ASN A 395 23.54 -27.29 2.15
C ASN A 395 24.10 -27.40 3.59
N GLY A 396 25.03 -26.52 3.93
CA GLY A 396 25.70 -26.48 5.22
C GLY A 396 26.75 -27.57 5.45
N ALA A 397 27.28 -27.59 6.67
CA ALA A 397 28.34 -28.50 7.10
C ALA A 397 27.78 -29.86 7.57
N TYR A 398 28.68 -30.84 7.69
CA TYR A 398 28.37 -32.18 8.19
C TYR A 398 29.11 -32.43 9.48
N VAL A 399 28.40 -32.72 10.56
CA VAL A 399 28.95 -32.81 11.91
C VAL A 399 28.75 -34.21 12.45
N GLN A 400 29.78 -34.82 13.05
CA GLN A 400 29.58 -36.03 13.83
C GLN A 400 28.75 -35.73 15.09
N TRP A 401 27.94 -36.69 15.51
CA TRP A 401 27.08 -36.49 16.67
C TRP A 401 27.91 -36.28 17.94
N GLY A 402 27.48 -35.37 18.80
CA GLY A 402 28.15 -35.06 20.07
C GLY A 402 29.43 -34.23 19.93
N ARG A 403 29.65 -33.55 18.79
CA ARG A 403 30.81 -32.69 18.55
C ARG A 403 30.41 -31.21 18.44
N ARG A 404 31.24 -30.32 19.00
CA ARG A 404 31.03 -28.86 19.00
C ARG A 404 31.26 -28.19 17.64
N GLY A 405 32.28 -28.65 16.90
CA GLY A 405 32.78 -27.95 15.73
C GLY A 405 33.51 -26.63 16.07
N PRO A 406 33.72 -25.74 15.09
CA PRO A 406 34.44 -24.49 15.27
C PRO A 406 33.67 -23.53 16.20
N ASN A 407 34.41 -22.86 17.08
CA ASN A 407 33.89 -21.90 18.06
C ASN A 407 34.96 -20.82 18.31
N ILE A 408 35.31 -20.10 17.25
CA ILE A 408 36.41 -19.11 17.24
C ILE A 408 35.89 -17.77 17.76
N THR A 409 34.72 -17.33 17.28
CA THR A 409 34.13 -16.02 17.61
C THR A 409 33.04 -16.11 18.68
N GLY A 410 32.61 -17.32 19.03
CA GLY A 410 31.45 -17.54 19.90
C GLY A 410 30.12 -17.56 19.17
N ASP A 411 30.10 -17.21 17.87
CA ASP A 411 28.95 -17.36 16.99
C ASP A 411 29.20 -18.45 15.94
N SER A 412 28.62 -19.62 16.17
CA SER A 412 28.74 -20.74 15.25
C SER A 412 28.03 -20.52 13.89
N ARG A 413 27.30 -19.42 13.69
CA ARG A 413 26.85 -19.06 12.33
C ARG A 413 28.01 -18.53 11.49
N ALA A 414 28.90 -17.74 12.09
CA ALA A 414 30.06 -17.18 11.41
C ALA A 414 31.21 -18.18 11.33
N ASP A 415 31.50 -18.87 12.44
CA ASP A 415 32.66 -19.75 12.57
C ASP A 415 32.65 -20.93 11.60
N TRP A 416 31.46 -21.41 11.23
CA TRP A 416 31.33 -22.57 10.36
C TRP A 416 31.48 -22.25 8.88
N VAL A 417 31.19 -21.02 8.44
CA VAL A 417 31.27 -20.62 7.02
C VAL A 417 32.73 -20.61 6.53
N THR A 418 33.67 -20.30 7.42
CA THR A 418 35.11 -20.21 7.12
C THR A 418 35.91 -21.42 7.58
N ALA A 419 35.28 -22.37 8.27
CA ALA A 419 35.98 -23.52 8.83
C ALA A 419 36.37 -24.56 7.76
N GLY A 420 37.61 -25.05 7.83
CA GLY A 420 38.08 -26.18 7.05
C GLY A 420 37.58 -27.53 7.58
N ASN A 421 37.78 -28.59 6.80
CA ASN A 421 37.51 -29.96 7.24
C ASN A 421 38.37 -30.32 8.46
N THR A 422 37.82 -31.10 9.39
CA THR A 422 38.53 -31.69 10.53
C THR A 422 38.20 -33.17 10.67
N SER A 423 38.75 -33.83 11.69
CA SER A 423 38.40 -35.21 12.03
C SER A 423 36.95 -35.39 12.48
N ASN A 424 36.28 -34.34 12.96
CA ASN A 424 34.97 -34.44 13.61
C ASN A 424 33.83 -33.77 12.81
N PHE A 425 34.17 -32.96 11.81
CA PHE A 425 33.20 -32.32 10.92
C PHE A 425 33.82 -32.00 9.56
N ALA A 426 32.97 -31.88 8.55
CA ALA A 426 33.34 -31.47 7.22
C ALA A 426 32.64 -30.15 6.86
N ALA A 427 33.40 -29.25 6.24
CA ALA A 427 32.92 -27.96 5.78
C ALA A 427 31.81 -28.10 4.73
N ALA A 428 31.02 -27.05 4.57
CA ALA A 428 30.05 -26.95 3.48
C ALA A 428 30.76 -26.92 2.10
N PRO A 429 30.05 -27.19 1.00
CA PRO A 429 30.53 -26.88 -0.34
C PRO A 429 30.91 -25.40 -0.47
N THR A 430 31.96 -25.09 -1.22
CA THR A 430 32.40 -23.71 -1.53
C THR A 430 31.99 -23.27 -2.94
N GLY A 431 31.23 -24.11 -3.65
CA GLY A 431 30.71 -23.83 -4.98
C GLY A 431 29.86 -24.97 -5.54
N SER A 432 29.32 -24.76 -6.74
CA SER A 432 28.38 -25.66 -7.40
C SER A 432 29.03 -26.81 -8.19
N THR A 433 30.35 -26.80 -8.37
CA THR A 433 31.06 -27.77 -9.23
C THR A 433 31.60 -28.94 -8.43
N ALA A 434 31.98 -30.04 -9.11
CA ALA A 434 32.50 -31.23 -8.42
C ALA A 434 33.77 -30.94 -7.59
N ALA A 435 34.62 -30.00 -8.05
CA ALA A 435 35.84 -29.59 -7.37
C ALA A 435 35.56 -28.81 -6.07
N THR A 436 34.49 -28.02 -6.05
CA THR A 436 34.11 -27.18 -4.90
C THR A 436 32.98 -27.77 -4.06
N ALA A 437 32.48 -28.95 -4.43
CA ALA A 437 31.44 -29.69 -3.72
C ALA A 437 31.89 -30.24 -2.35
N ASN A 438 33.19 -30.23 -2.05
CA ASN A 438 33.77 -30.95 -0.92
C ASN A 438 33.34 -32.44 -0.92
N SER A 439 33.39 -33.11 -2.08
CA SER A 439 32.81 -34.45 -2.26
C SER A 439 33.77 -35.61 -1.96
N GLY A 440 35.05 -35.32 -1.78
CA GLY A 440 36.06 -36.32 -1.42
C GLY A 440 35.89 -36.90 -0.02
N VAL A 441 36.60 -38.00 0.22
CA VAL A 441 36.72 -38.64 1.54
C VAL A 441 37.51 -37.72 2.46
N ILE A 442 37.03 -37.51 3.70
CA ILE A 442 37.72 -36.69 4.69
C ILE A 442 38.80 -37.52 5.38
N SER A 443 40.07 -37.15 5.19
CA SER A 443 41.20 -37.81 5.85
C SER A 443 41.16 -37.57 7.37
N GLY A 444 41.41 -38.64 8.14
CA GLY A 444 41.44 -38.57 9.60
C GLY A 444 40.06 -38.47 10.27
N TRP A 445 38.99 -38.83 9.56
CA TRP A 445 37.63 -38.89 10.14
C TRP A 445 37.62 -39.76 11.40
N SER A 446 37.12 -39.20 12.50
CA SER A 446 37.23 -39.81 13.82
C SER A 446 36.44 -41.11 13.89
N ALA A 447 37.09 -42.18 14.36
CA ALA A 447 36.47 -43.48 14.63
C ALA A 447 35.94 -43.61 16.07
N THR A 448 36.02 -42.54 16.87
CA THR A 448 35.61 -42.56 18.28
C THR A 448 34.23 -41.93 18.44
N ALA A 449 33.27 -42.69 18.98
CA ALA A 449 31.94 -42.18 19.23
C ALA A 449 31.94 -41.20 20.42
N ALA A 450 31.11 -40.15 20.34
CA ALA A 450 30.89 -39.26 21.47
C ALA A 450 30.06 -39.96 22.57
N PRO A 451 30.32 -39.66 23.85
CA PRO A 451 29.55 -40.23 24.97
C PRO A 451 28.10 -39.72 25.00
N ASP A 452 27.26 -40.37 25.78
CA ASP A 452 25.90 -39.86 26.06
C ASP A 452 25.95 -38.49 26.72
N TYR A 453 24.89 -37.71 26.55
CA TYR A 453 24.75 -36.35 27.05
C TYR A 453 25.73 -35.35 26.46
N ALA A 454 26.43 -35.70 25.37
CA ALA A 454 27.39 -34.82 24.73
C ALA A 454 26.76 -33.49 24.36
N TRP A 455 25.59 -33.44 23.69
CA TRP A 455 24.94 -32.16 23.31
C TRP A 455 23.91 -31.65 24.31
N ARG A 456 23.34 -32.53 25.13
CA ARG A 456 22.24 -32.18 26.03
C ARG A 456 22.39 -32.93 27.35
N THR A 457 22.35 -32.21 28.45
CA THR A 457 22.35 -32.80 29.80
C THR A 457 21.12 -33.66 30.04
N ALA A 458 21.16 -34.54 31.03
CA ALA A 458 20.00 -35.32 31.46
C ALA A 458 18.80 -34.44 31.86
N GLY A 459 19.05 -33.24 32.41
CA GLY A 459 18.02 -32.24 32.74
C GLY A 459 17.50 -31.45 31.54
N GLY A 460 18.05 -31.69 30.34
CA GLY A 460 17.53 -31.14 29.10
C GLY A 460 18.17 -29.83 28.63
N ALA A 461 19.11 -29.26 29.38
CA ALA A 461 19.89 -28.09 28.98
C ALA A 461 20.97 -28.45 27.95
N LYS A 462 21.29 -27.55 27.01
CA LYS A 462 22.42 -27.72 26.09
C LYS A 462 23.75 -27.74 26.85
N THR A 463 24.74 -28.43 26.30
CA THR A 463 26.12 -28.46 26.85
C THR A 463 27.06 -27.57 26.06
N ALA A 464 28.34 -27.57 26.45
CA ALA A 464 29.42 -26.93 25.71
C ALA A 464 29.73 -27.61 24.36
N ASP A 465 29.33 -28.88 24.15
CA ASP A 465 29.55 -29.59 22.90
C ASP A 465 28.40 -29.42 21.89
N ASP A 466 27.24 -28.89 22.30
CA ASP A 466 26.17 -28.56 21.36
C ASP A 466 26.69 -27.51 20.35
N PRO A 467 26.64 -27.76 19.04
CA PRO A 467 27.24 -26.92 18.01
C PRO A 467 26.41 -25.66 17.68
N CYS A 468 25.20 -25.53 18.22
CA CYS A 468 24.36 -24.36 17.99
C CYS A 468 24.84 -23.13 18.77
N PRO A 469 24.61 -21.91 18.24
CA PRO A 469 25.05 -20.67 18.86
C PRO A 469 24.27 -20.39 20.17
N ALA A 470 24.67 -19.36 20.92
CA ALA A 470 23.95 -18.98 22.15
C ALA A 470 22.47 -18.66 21.87
N GLY A 471 21.55 -19.18 22.69
CA GLY A 471 20.11 -19.05 22.49
C GLY A 471 19.50 -20.10 21.56
N TRP A 472 20.32 -21.03 21.06
CA TRP A 472 19.94 -22.11 20.15
C TRP A 472 20.55 -23.44 20.58
N ARG A 473 19.87 -24.53 20.28
CA ARG A 473 20.33 -25.90 20.57
C ARG A 473 19.97 -26.88 19.47
N VAL A 474 20.57 -28.07 19.50
CA VAL A 474 20.17 -29.16 18.60
C VAL A 474 18.78 -29.67 19.02
N PRO A 475 17.80 -29.77 18.09
CA PRO A 475 16.46 -30.18 18.43
C PRO A 475 16.40 -31.63 18.91
N THR A 476 15.45 -31.91 19.78
CA THR A 476 15.20 -33.25 20.33
C THR A 476 14.39 -34.10 19.35
N ARG A 477 14.34 -35.41 19.58
CA ARG A 477 13.45 -36.31 18.85
C ARG A 477 11.98 -35.92 19.03
N ALA A 478 11.58 -35.58 20.25
CA ALA A 478 10.20 -35.16 20.53
C ALA A 478 9.80 -33.90 19.72
N GLU A 479 10.70 -32.92 19.62
CA GLU A 479 10.45 -31.71 18.83
C GLU A 479 10.32 -32.03 17.33
N TRP A 480 11.16 -32.88 16.75
CA TRP A 480 11.02 -33.25 15.34
C TRP A 480 9.77 -34.10 15.05
N ILE A 481 9.38 -34.98 15.98
CA ILE A 481 8.09 -35.68 15.89
C ILE A 481 6.97 -34.64 15.87
N ALA A 482 7.00 -33.68 16.80
CA ALA A 482 5.95 -32.69 16.91
C ALA A 482 5.91 -31.73 15.70
N VAL A 483 7.06 -31.33 15.16
CA VAL A 483 7.13 -30.57 13.90
C VAL A 483 6.46 -31.35 12.78
N HIS A 484 6.79 -32.63 12.63
CA HIS A 484 6.21 -33.44 11.57
C HIS A 484 4.69 -33.63 11.73
N SER A 485 4.20 -33.84 12.95
CA SER A 485 2.79 -34.08 13.22
C SER A 485 1.91 -32.83 13.15
N ASN A 486 2.46 -31.63 13.35
CA ASN A 486 1.67 -30.40 13.49
C ASN A 486 1.79 -29.43 12.31
N ASN A 487 2.59 -29.75 11.29
CA ASN A 487 2.78 -28.88 10.12
C ASN A 487 2.39 -29.59 8.84
N TYR A 488 1.94 -28.80 7.86
CA TYR A 488 1.83 -29.26 6.48
C TYR A 488 3.23 -29.52 5.92
N VAL A 489 3.37 -30.63 5.21
CA VAL A 489 4.63 -31.09 4.63
C VAL A 489 4.56 -30.96 3.12
N SER A 490 5.55 -30.28 2.54
CA SER A 490 5.71 -30.21 1.08
C SER A 490 7.17 -30.42 0.69
N ARG A 491 7.44 -30.52 -0.62
CA ARG A 491 8.77 -30.80 -1.16
C ARG A 491 9.03 -29.94 -2.38
N THR A 492 10.31 -29.72 -2.68
CA THR A 492 10.69 -29.18 -3.98
C THR A 492 10.35 -30.20 -5.07
N THR A 493 9.72 -29.73 -6.14
CA THR A 493 9.30 -30.56 -7.28
C THR A 493 9.82 -29.94 -8.58
N PRO A 494 10.41 -30.73 -9.51
CA PRO A 494 10.65 -32.17 -9.42
C PRO A 494 11.78 -32.55 -8.45
N TRP A 495 11.73 -33.75 -7.87
CA TRP A 495 12.80 -34.27 -7.02
C TRP A 495 13.85 -34.99 -7.87
N GLY A 496 15.02 -34.37 -8.03
CA GLY A 496 16.13 -34.94 -8.82
C GLY A 496 16.79 -36.16 -8.19
N GLY A 497 17.62 -36.87 -8.98
CA GLY A 497 18.43 -38.01 -8.52
C GLY A 497 19.64 -37.60 -7.66
N THR A 498 20.45 -38.59 -7.27
CA THR A 498 21.64 -38.39 -6.42
C THR A 498 22.84 -37.86 -7.21
N SER A 499 23.52 -36.84 -6.70
CA SER A 499 24.81 -36.35 -7.21
C SER A 499 25.53 -35.53 -6.14
N SER A 500 26.87 -35.53 -6.14
CA SER A 500 27.66 -34.67 -5.26
C SER A 500 27.46 -33.17 -5.50
N THR A 501 26.90 -32.79 -6.65
CA THR A 501 26.57 -31.40 -7.00
C THR A 501 25.06 -31.14 -7.07
N GLN A 502 24.22 -32.07 -6.59
CA GLN A 502 22.78 -31.86 -6.49
C GLN A 502 22.43 -31.14 -5.18
N TYR A 503 21.88 -29.93 -5.29
CA TYR A 503 21.58 -29.06 -4.15
C TYR A 503 20.13 -28.57 -4.13
N ARG A 504 19.29 -29.00 -5.07
CA ARG A 504 17.97 -28.37 -5.31
C ARG A 504 16.80 -29.07 -4.62
N ASN A 505 17.01 -30.23 -4.02
CA ASN A 505 15.93 -30.97 -3.36
C ASN A 505 15.86 -30.59 -1.88
N ALA A 506 14.65 -30.33 -1.38
CA ALA A 506 14.41 -30.02 0.02
C ALA A 506 13.02 -30.45 0.49
N LEU A 507 12.92 -30.73 1.80
CA LEU A 507 11.66 -30.83 2.53
C LEU A 507 11.27 -29.46 3.06
N HIS A 508 9.98 -29.15 3.02
CA HIS A 508 9.44 -27.93 3.61
C HIS A 508 8.37 -28.26 4.65
N TYR A 509 8.39 -27.52 5.76
CA TYR A 509 7.31 -27.48 6.74
C TYR A 509 6.65 -26.11 6.74
N GLY A 510 5.33 -26.09 6.88
CA GLY A 510 4.56 -24.85 7.02
C GLY A 510 3.07 -25.10 7.23
N SER A 511 2.24 -24.19 6.73
CA SER A 511 0.80 -24.40 6.60
C SER A 511 0.43 -24.76 5.16
N VAL A 512 -0.82 -25.14 4.91
CA VAL A 512 -1.31 -25.38 3.53
C VAL A 512 -1.20 -24.12 2.68
N SER A 513 -1.48 -22.94 3.27
CA SER A 513 -1.40 -21.64 2.59
C SER A 513 0.01 -21.08 2.48
N THR A 514 0.93 -21.50 3.36
CA THR A 514 2.31 -21.04 3.42
C THR A 514 3.23 -22.23 3.69
N PRO A 515 3.50 -23.06 2.66
CA PRO A 515 4.09 -24.38 2.86
C PRO A 515 5.60 -24.39 3.14
N LYS A 516 6.27 -23.22 3.07
CA LYS A 516 7.72 -23.05 3.22
C LYS A 516 8.07 -22.10 4.38
N LEU A 517 7.76 -22.49 5.61
CA LEU A 517 8.18 -21.76 6.82
C LEU A 517 9.50 -22.30 7.39
N LEU A 518 9.83 -23.57 7.13
CA LEU A 518 11.14 -24.15 7.40
C LEU A 518 11.53 -25.03 6.22
N THR A 519 12.69 -24.76 5.61
CA THR A 519 13.22 -25.55 4.50
C THR A 519 14.45 -26.32 4.94
N LEU A 520 14.46 -27.61 4.66
CA LEU A 520 15.53 -28.55 4.98
C LEU A 520 16.09 -29.14 3.68
N PRO A 521 17.27 -28.72 3.23
CA PRO A 521 17.94 -29.33 2.08
C PRO A 521 18.18 -30.84 2.24
N ALA A 522 18.07 -31.59 1.15
CA ALA A 522 18.45 -33.00 1.07
C ALA A 522 19.98 -33.14 0.99
N ALA A 523 20.66 -32.77 2.08
CA ALA A 523 22.10 -32.65 2.17
C ALA A 523 22.89 -33.97 2.01
N GLY A 524 22.23 -35.12 2.16
CA GLY A 524 22.89 -36.40 2.33
C GLY A 524 23.59 -36.53 3.68
N SER A 525 24.57 -37.42 3.76
CA SER A 525 25.39 -37.60 4.96
C SER A 525 26.80 -38.04 4.60
N ARG A 526 27.72 -37.91 5.54
CA ARG A 526 29.01 -38.60 5.51
C ARG A 526 28.96 -39.88 6.33
N ASN A 527 29.52 -40.94 5.80
CA ASN A 527 29.67 -42.23 6.49
C ASN A 527 30.80 -42.15 7.53
N PHE A 528 30.93 -43.22 8.32
CA PHE A 528 31.98 -43.37 9.33
C PHE A 528 33.41 -43.39 8.77
N ASP A 529 33.59 -43.52 7.47
CA ASP A 529 34.88 -43.40 6.77
C ASP A 529 35.13 -41.99 6.19
N GLY A 530 34.20 -41.05 6.40
CA GLY A 530 34.26 -39.69 5.87
C GLY A 530 33.79 -39.53 4.42
N SER A 531 33.41 -40.62 3.73
CA SER A 531 32.85 -40.56 2.37
C SER A 531 31.44 -39.95 2.38
N ILE A 532 31.09 -39.18 1.35
CA ILE A 532 29.75 -38.59 1.23
C ILE A 532 28.80 -39.51 0.46
N THR A 533 27.54 -39.55 0.87
CA THR A 533 26.50 -40.33 0.21
C THR A 533 25.15 -39.61 0.19
N ASN A 534 24.33 -39.96 -0.80
CA ASN A 534 22.92 -39.54 -0.94
C ASN A 534 22.67 -38.03 -1.00
N ARG A 535 23.70 -37.22 -1.28
CA ARG A 535 23.53 -35.78 -1.47
C ARG A 535 22.56 -35.52 -2.63
N GLY A 536 21.62 -34.62 -2.37
CA GLY A 536 20.57 -34.27 -3.29
C GLY A 536 19.41 -35.27 -3.28
N PHE A 537 19.54 -36.46 -2.70
CA PHE A 537 18.46 -37.45 -2.71
C PHE A 537 17.79 -37.61 -1.35
N ILE A 538 18.56 -37.57 -0.26
CA ILE A 538 18.07 -37.83 1.09
C ILE A 538 18.47 -36.69 2.02
N GLY A 539 17.56 -36.29 2.91
CA GLY A 539 17.87 -35.41 4.03
C GLY A 539 18.13 -36.18 5.31
N PHE A 540 19.23 -35.87 5.98
CA PHE A 540 19.56 -36.38 7.29
C PHE A 540 19.93 -35.25 8.24
N TYR A 541 19.21 -35.15 9.36
CA TYR A 541 19.39 -34.08 10.34
C TYR A 541 19.52 -34.68 11.72
N TRP A 542 20.60 -34.33 12.42
CA TRP A 542 20.80 -34.84 13.77
C TRP A 542 19.76 -34.32 14.77
N MET A 543 19.49 -35.15 15.77
CA MET A 543 18.74 -34.80 16.97
C MET A 543 19.68 -34.86 18.18
N SER A 544 19.39 -34.10 19.23
CA SER A 544 20.13 -34.18 20.50
C SER A 544 19.82 -35.44 21.31
N THR A 545 18.81 -36.23 20.91
CA THR A 545 18.38 -37.43 21.62
C THR A 545 19.23 -38.64 21.25
N GLU A 546 19.80 -39.30 22.25
CA GLU A 546 20.55 -40.54 22.13
C GLU A 546 19.63 -41.73 21.79
N SER A 547 20.22 -42.81 21.26
CA SER A 547 19.50 -44.03 20.95
C SER A 547 20.42 -45.25 21.10
N LEU A 548 20.59 -45.75 22.33
CA LEU A 548 21.61 -46.74 22.67
C LEU A 548 23.00 -46.24 22.21
N THR A 549 23.77 -47.06 21.50
CA THR A 549 25.07 -46.69 20.91
C THR A 549 24.97 -45.73 19.71
N ASN A 550 23.77 -45.41 19.25
CA ASN A 550 23.47 -44.50 18.15
C ASN A 550 22.92 -43.16 18.67
N ALA A 551 22.56 -42.27 17.74
CA ALA A 551 21.80 -41.05 18.01
C ALA A 551 20.61 -40.90 17.06
N GLY A 552 19.58 -40.18 17.51
CA GLY A 552 18.38 -39.92 16.73
C GLY A 552 18.63 -38.96 15.55
N ARG A 553 17.91 -39.16 14.46
CA ARG A 553 17.93 -38.27 13.29
C ARG A 553 16.55 -38.13 12.67
N LEU A 554 16.29 -36.98 12.05
CA LEU A 554 15.24 -36.85 11.07
C LEU A 554 15.76 -37.38 9.71
N PHE A 555 14.91 -38.14 9.04
CA PHE A 555 15.12 -38.68 7.70
C PHE A 555 14.00 -38.21 6.76
N PHE A 556 14.32 -37.93 5.51
CA PHE A 556 13.31 -37.78 4.47
C PHE A 556 13.85 -38.06 3.05
N THR A 557 12.94 -38.49 2.17
CA THR A 557 13.14 -38.69 0.72
C THR A 557 12.08 -37.88 -0.05
N ASN A 558 11.93 -38.12 -1.35
CA ASN A 558 10.83 -37.59 -2.16
C ASN A 558 9.44 -38.09 -1.74
N THR A 559 9.35 -39.27 -1.11
CA THR A 559 8.08 -39.89 -0.69
C THR A 559 7.88 -39.86 0.81
N ASP A 560 8.95 -40.04 1.58
CA ASP A 560 8.84 -40.35 3.01
C ASP A 560 9.50 -39.30 3.90
N VAL A 561 9.02 -39.19 5.14
CA VAL A 561 9.63 -38.45 6.24
C VAL A 561 9.52 -39.32 7.49
N SER A 562 10.62 -39.49 8.22
CA SER A 562 10.64 -40.25 9.48
C SER A 562 11.48 -39.54 10.54
N PRO A 563 10.85 -39.02 11.61
CA PRO A 563 11.56 -38.46 12.76
C PRO A 563 11.97 -39.50 13.81
N LEU A 564 11.79 -40.80 13.55
CA LEU A 564 12.04 -41.87 14.53
C LEU A 564 13.37 -42.61 14.32
N MET A 565 14.08 -42.32 13.24
CA MET A 565 15.29 -43.04 12.86
C MET A 565 16.46 -42.74 13.81
N SER A 566 17.45 -43.63 13.79
CA SER A 566 18.74 -43.44 14.45
C SER A 566 19.89 -43.78 13.50
N SER A 567 21.09 -43.28 13.81
CA SER A 567 22.30 -43.59 13.06
C SER A 567 23.54 -43.58 13.93
N ASN A 568 24.59 -44.23 13.45
CA ASN A 568 25.87 -44.27 14.13
C ASN A 568 26.42 -42.85 14.33
N ARG A 569 26.86 -42.55 15.56
CA ARG A 569 27.37 -41.23 15.96
C ARG A 569 28.59 -40.77 15.16
N LEU A 570 29.29 -41.72 14.53
CA LEU A 570 30.44 -41.47 13.65
C LEU A 570 30.06 -40.90 12.27
N ASN A 571 28.78 -40.92 11.90
CA ASN A 571 28.34 -40.31 10.65
C ASN A 571 28.32 -38.79 10.76
N GLY A 572 28.61 -38.09 9.67
CA GLY A 572 28.45 -36.64 9.56
C GLY A 572 27.09 -36.29 8.99
N MET A 573 26.28 -35.49 9.68
CA MET A 573 24.98 -35.05 9.17
C MET A 573 24.76 -33.55 9.40
N SER A 574 23.77 -32.99 8.73
CA SER A 574 23.40 -31.59 8.88
C SER A 574 22.76 -31.34 10.24
N ILE A 575 22.90 -30.10 10.70
CA ILE A 575 22.28 -29.62 11.94
C ILE A 575 21.41 -28.42 11.61
N ARG A 576 20.18 -28.46 12.13
CA ARG A 576 19.22 -27.37 12.06
C ARG A 576 18.83 -26.98 13.49
N CYS A 577 19.39 -25.90 13.99
CA CYS A 577 19.21 -25.51 15.38
C CYS A 577 17.81 -24.96 15.64
N ILE A 578 17.28 -25.26 16.83
CA ILE A 578 16.02 -24.72 17.36
C ILE A 578 16.32 -23.76 18.51
N ALA A 579 15.49 -22.75 18.70
CA ALA A 579 15.60 -21.86 19.86
C ALA A 579 15.57 -22.68 21.17
N GLU A 580 16.29 -22.24 22.20
CA GLU A 580 16.35 -22.99 23.48
C GLU A 580 14.98 -23.21 24.13
#